data_AF-A0A3S1BVY1-F1
#
_entry.id   AF-A0A3S1BVY1-F1
#
_cell.length_a   1.000
_cell.length_b   1.000
_cell.length_c   1.000
_cell.angle_alpha   90.00
_cell.angle_beta   90.00
_cell.angle_gamma   90.00
#
_symmetry.space_group_name_H-M   'P 1'
#
loop_
_entity.id
_entity.type
_entity.pdbx_description
1 polymer ?
#
loop_
_entity_poly.entity_id
_entity_poly.type
_entity_poly.pdbx_seq_one_letter_code
_entity_poly.pdbx_strand_id
1 'polypeptide(L)' 'MFAHKIEAVLAEDGTLTLRGLPFHAGDAVEVIILETQTPQQTVALPSQPEANLYPLRGKVVRYDDPTEPVALEDWEVLQ' A
#
# COMPACT_ATOMS: atom_id res chain seq x y z
N MET A 1 10.78 1.93 -18.33
CA MET A 1 10.39 3.25 -17.80
C MET A 1 10.95 3.36 -16.38
N PHE A 2 11.70 4.41 -16.05
CA PHE A 2 12.14 4.69 -14.69
C PHE A 2 11.26 5.82 -14.14
N ALA A 3 10.48 5.53 -13.10
CA ALA A 3 9.52 6.48 -12.54
C ALA A 3 9.94 6.85 -11.11
N HIS A 4 10.04 8.15 -10.83
CA HIS A 4 10.24 8.68 -9.49
C HIS A 4 8.90 9.23 -8.99
N LYS A 5 8.36 8.64 -7.91
CA LYS A 5 7.13 9.12 -7.27
C LYS A 5 7.47 10.19 -6.24
N ILE A 6 6.80 11.33 -6.33
CA ILE A 6 6.80 12.39 -5.33
C ILE A 6 5.35 12.71 -5.00
N GLU A 7 5.04 12.84 -3.71
CA GLU A 7 3.72 13.27 -3.26
C GLU A 7 3.78 14.75 -2.94
N ALA A 8 2.87 15.52 -3.52
CA ALA A 8 2.77 16.96 -3.32
C ALA A 8 1.29 17.36 -3.28
N VAL A 9 0.97 18.31 -2.40
CA VAL A 9 -0.39 18.85 -2.28
C VAL A 9 -0.52 20.01 -3.25
N LEU A 10 -1.62 20.03 -4.00
CA LEU A 10 -1.96 21.13 -4.89
C LEU A 10 -2.19 22.40 -4.06
N ALA A 11 -1.53 23.50 -4.41
CA ALA A 11 -1.79 24.78 -3.78
C ALA A 11 -3.20 25.29 -4.15
N GLU A 12 -3.76 26.20 -3.34
CA GLU A 12 -5.13 26.74 -3.54
C GLU A 12 -5.31 27.44 -4.89
N ASP A 13 -4.23 27.97 -5.45
CA ASP A 13 -4.20 28.62 -6.77
C ASP A 13 -4.15 27.62 -7.93
N GLY A 14 -4.16 26.31 -7.64
CA GLY A 14 -4.05 25.24 -8.64
C GLY A 14 -2.61 24.97 -9.09
N THR A 15 -1.60 25.54 -8.44
CA THR A 15 -0.19 25.35 -8.79
C THR A 15 0.41 24.15 -8.08
N LEU A 16 1.22 23.35 -8.79
CA LEU A 16 2.05 22.28 -8.22
C LEU A 16 3.53 22.62 -8.42
N THR A 17 4.31 22.67 -7.34
CA THR A 17 5.76 22.91 -7.41
C THR A 17 6.53 21.64 -7.02
N LEU A 18 7.19 21.01 -8.00
CA LEU A 18 8.09 19.87 -7.77
C LEU A 18 9.52 20.36 -7.56
N ARG A 19 10.20 19.93 -6.50
CA ARG A 19 11.60 20.33 -6.18
C ARG A 19 12.48 19.10 -5.96
N GLY A 20 13.76 19.22 -6.32
CA GLY A 20 14.75 18.18 -6.08
C GLY A 20 14.58 16.91 -6.92
N LEU A 21 14.08 17.05 -8.15
CA LEU A 21 13.97 15.91 -9.06
C LEU A 21 15.37 15.37 -9.42
N PRO A 22 15.56 14.04 -9.49
CA PRO A 22 16.84 13.42 -9.82
C PRO A 22 17.11 13.43 -11.35
N PHE A 23 16.87 14.57 -12.00
CA PHE A 23 17.10 14.77 -13.44
C PHE A 23 18.06 15.94 -13.66
N HIS A 24 18.75 15.93 -14.79
CA HIS A 24 19.67 16.99 -15.16
C HIS A 24 18.98 18.03 -16.06
N ALA A 25 19.57 19.22 -16.14
CA ALA A 25 19.09 20.25 -17.06
C ALA A 25 19.19 19.76 -18.51
N GLY A 26 18.07 19.81 -19.24
CA GLY A 26 17.98 19.35 -20.62
C GLY A 26 17.39 17.94 -20.79
N ASP A 27 17.20 17.19 -19.70
CA ASP A 27 16.51 15.91 -19.76
C ASP A 27 15.03 16.10 -20.12
N ALA A 28 14.54 15.30 -21.08
CA ALA A 28 13.11 15.23 -21.38
C ALA A 28 12.41 14.39 -20.31
N VAL A 29 11.42 14.97 -19.63
CA VAL A 29 10.66 14.31 -18.56
C VAL A 29 9.17 14.31 -18.89
N GLU A 30 8.49 13.20 -18.57
CA GLU A 30 7.04 13.08 -18.63
C GLU A 30 6.46 13.22 -17.22
N VAL A 31 5.41 14.01 -17.08
CA VAL A 31 4.73 14.25 -15.79
C VAL A 31 3.33 13.68 -15.86
N ILE A 32 3.02 12.75 -14.94
CA ILE A 32 1.68 12.16 -14.78
C ILE A 32 1.13 12.62 -13.44
N ILE A 33 -0.03 13.29 -13.45
CA ILE A 33 -0.73 13.76 -12.25
C ILE A 33 -1.87 12.78 -11.98
N LEU A 34 -1.85 12.15 -10.81
CA LEU A 34 -2.90 11.26 -10.35
C LEU A 34 -3.53 11.86 -9.10
N GLU A 35 -4.85 11.91 -9.06
CA GLU A 35 -5.56 12.22 -7.83
C GLU A 35 -5.35 11.06 -6.84
N THR A 36 -4.72 11.35 -5.71
CA THR A 36 -4.55 10.37 -4.62
C THR A 36 -5.53 10.72 -3.51
N GLN A 37 -6.28 9.73 -3.02
CA GLN A 37 -7.09 9.91 -1.83
C GLN A 37 -6.13 10.22 -0.67
N THR A 38 -6.22 11.44 -0.11
CA THR A 38 -5.55 11.72 1.16
C THR A 38 -6.11 10.76 2.23
N PRO A 39 -5.33 10.33 3.23
CA PRO A 39 -5.85 9.52 4.34
C PRO A 39 -7.08 10.15 5.03
N GLN A 40 -7.22 11.47 4.95
CA GLN A 40 -8.36 12.22 5.48
C GLN A 40 -9.62 12.20 4.59
N GLN A 41 -9.49 11.86 3.30
CA GLN A 41 -10.63 11.65 2.40
C GLN A 41 -11.08 10.19 2.34
N THR A 42 -10.62 9.35 3.27
CA THR A 42 -11.45 8.26 3.75
C THR A 42 -12.65 8.88 4.46
N VAL A 43 -13.61 9.34 3.66
CA VAL A 43 -14.99 9.57 4.07
C VAL A 43 -15.33 8.37 4.95
N ALA A 44 -15.72 8.66 6.18
CA ALA A 44 -16.24 7.69 7.11
C ALA A 44 -17.22 6.78 6.36
N LEU A 45 -16.76 5.58 5.99
CA LEU A 45 -17.65 4.45 5.87
C LEU A 45 -18.47 4.46 7.16
N PRO A 46 -19.82 4.41 7.12
CA PRO A 46 -20.63 4.42 8.32
C PRO A 46 -20.00 3.40 9.25
N SER A 47 -19.57 3.86 10.42
CA SER A 47 -18.71 3.15 11.36
C SER A 47 -19.15 1.70 11.46
N GLN A 48 -18.59 0.83 10.61
CA GLN A 48 -18.61 -0.59 10.90
C GLN A 48 -17.87 -0.64 12.24
N PRO A 49 -18.49 -1.18 13.31
CA PRO A 49 -17.78 -1.33 14.57
C PRO A 49 -16.48 -1.99 14.21
N GLU A 50 -15.35 -1.29 14.41
CA GLU A 50 -14.01 -1.65 13.92
C GLU A 50 -13.92 -3.17 13.86
N ALA A 51 -14.16 -3.74 12.68
CA ALA A 51 -14.32 -5.17 12.55
C ALA A 51 -12.95 -5.69 12.90
N ASN A 52 -12.81 -6.18 14.14
CA ASN A 52 -11.58 -6.20 14.92
C ASN A 52 -10.38 -6.40 14.00
N LEU A 53 -9.72 -5.30 13.62
CA LEU A 53 -8.74 -5.31 12.51
C LEU A 53 -7.58 -6.26 12.81
N TYR A 54 -7.41 -6.61 14.08
CA TYR A 54 -6.38 -7.52 14.55
C TYR A 54 -6.98 -8.50 15.57
N PRO A 55 -7.79 -9.48 15.13
CA PRO A 55 -8.53 -10.37 16.02
C PRO A 55 -7.64 -11.31 16.83
N LEU A 56 -6.36 -11.39 16.45
CA LEU A 56 -5.32 -12.19 17.08
C LEU A 56 -4.36 -11.37 17.96
N ARG A 57 -4.47 -10.02 17.98
CA ARG A 57 -3.58 -9.17 18.79
C ARG A 57 -3.77 -9.49 20.27
N GLY A 58 -2.66 -9.82 20.95
CA GLY A 58 -2.66 -10.16 22.38
C GLY A 58 -3.10 -11.60 22.70
N LYS A 59 -3.47 -12.41 21.69
CA LYS A 59 -3.71 -13.84 21.89
C LYS A 59 -2.41 -14.61 21.75
N VAL A 60 -2.14 -15.49 22.71
CA VAL A 60 -1.03 -16.45 22.61
C VAL A 60 -1.51 -17.59 21.71
N VAL A 61 -0.97 -17.66 20.49
CA VAL A 61 -1.21 -18.78 19.58
C VAL A 61 -0.06 -19.78 19.74
N ARG A 62 -0.39 -21.01 20.14
CA ARG A 62 0.57 -22.11 20.26
C ARG A 62 0.41 -23.01 19.04
N TYR A 63 1.50 -23.24 18.33
CA TYR A 63 1.57 -24.26 17.29
C TYR A 63 2.16 -25.51 17.93
N ASP A 64 1.38 -26.59 17.99
CA ASP A 64 1.83 -27.85 18.56
C ASP A 64 2.95 -28.46 17.70
N ASP A 65 2.76 -28.51 16.38
CA ASP A 65 3.74 -29.06 15.42
C ASP A 65 3.85 -28.17 14.16
N PRO A 66 4.55 -27.01 14.24
CA PRO A 66 4.53 -25.98 13.19
C PRO A 66 5.18 -26.40 11.88
N THR A 67 5.90 -27.52 11.86
CA THR A 67 6.61 -28.04 10.69
C THR A 67 5.99 -29.31 10.13
N GLU A 68 4.87 -29.77 10.70
CA GLU A 68 4.16 -30.91 10.13
C GLU A 68 3.62 -30.54 8.75
N PRO A 69 3.80 -31.42 7.74
CA PRO A 69 3.31 -31.15 6.41
C PRO A 69 1.79 -30.98 6.37
N VAL A 70 1.32 -29.85 5.87
CA VAL A 70 -0.12 -29.59 5.71
C VAL A 70 -0.62 -30.30 4.47
N ALA A 71 -1.67 -31.10 4.65
CA ALA A 71 -2.48 -31.64 3.57
C ALA A 71 -1.67 -32.36 2.48
N LEU A 72 -0.72 -33.22 2.89
CA LEU A 72 0.16 -33.97 1.96
C LEU A 72 -0.60 -34.67 0.83
N GLU A 73 -1.77 -35.20 1.16
CA GLU A 73 -2.66 -35.94 0.25
C GLU A 73 -3.26 -35.05 -0.86
N ASP A 74 -3.34 -33.73 -0.62
CA ASP A 74 -3.88 -32.73 -1.55
C ASP A 74 -2.81 -32.17 -2.51
N TRP A 75 -1.54 -32.53 -2.34
CA TRP A 75 -0.47 -32.08 -3.23
C TRP A 75 -0.38 -32.97 -4.48
N GLU A 76 -0.90 -32.46 -5.60
CA GLU A 76 -0.88 -33.14 -6.91
C GLU A 76 0.54 -33.56 -7.38
N VAL A 77 1.58 -32.90 -6.89
CA VAL A 77 2.99 -33.20 -7.24
C VAL A 77 3.47 -34.52 -6.61
N LEU A 78 2.81 -35.00 -5.56
CA LEU A 78 3.16 -36.23 -4.85
C LEU A 78 2.34 -37.46 -5.31
N GLN A 79 1.43 -37.27 -6.27
CA GLN A 79 0.56 -38.31 -6.86
C GLN A 79 1.25 -39.04 -8.02
#